data_AF-A0A7C3VD14-F1
#
_entry.id   AF-A0A7C3VD14-F1
#
_cell.length_a   1.000
_cell.length_b   1.000
_cell.length_c   1.000
_cell.angle_alpha   90.00
_cell.angle_beta   90.00
_cell.angle_gamma   90.00
#
_symmetry.space_group_name_H-M   'P 1'
#
loop_
_entity.id
_entity.type
_entity.pdbx_description
1 polymer ?
#
loop_
_entity_poly.entity_id
_entity_poly.type
_entity_poly.pdbx_seq_one_letter_code
_entity_poly.pdbx_strand_id
1 'polypeptide(L)'
;MIDKRLYRDVSDLLELNVSDDKIIRIMMVRGFTTEQVRRIIKEIRTKGAPMEQPKEKSRPVAEHVVTTPSKRFGGLAKIFGRSPTDDEIIAEEAAKLVEHERLLKEEEVRVHAQVQALVEKAEQLNAEKKRQPKSGIPEDVKDVLQMVDDLLEKLPEEEIRRFSQSPQFEKYKAVMKKYVG
;
A
#
# COMPACT_ATOMS: atom_id res chain seq x y z
N MET A 1 -22.76 -5.90 6.37
CA MET A 1 -21.94 -4.95 7.15
C MET A 1 -20.74 -4.59 6.29
N ILE A 2 -20.46 -3.30 6.08
CA ILE A 2 -19.23 -2.87 5.40
C ILE A 2 -18.09 -3.09 6.38
N ASP A 3 -17.02 -3.76 5.93
CA ASP A 3 -15.84 -3.97 6.75
C ASP A 3 -15.18 -2.61 7.02
N LYS A 4 -15.17 -2.19 8.29
CA LYS A 4 -14.61 -0.89 8.72
C LYS A 4 -13.14 -0.75 8.35
N ARG A 5 -12.41 -1.88 8.25
CA ARG A 5 -11.02 -1.92 7.83
C ARG A 5 -10.88 -1.63 6.34
N LEU A 6 -11.71 -2.24 5.50
CA LEU A 6 -11.74 -1.97 4.07
C LEU A 6 -12.09 -0.51 3.76
N TYR A 7 -13.03 0.06 4.50
CA TYR A 7 -13.42 1.46 4.32
C TYR A 7 -12.27 2.43 4.62
N ARG A 8 -11.56 2.21 5.74
CA ARG A 8 -10.40 3.02 6.12
C ARG A 8 -9.28 2.92 5.09
N ASP A 9 -8.88 1.70 4.74
CA ASP A 9 -7.80 1.46 3.79
C ASP A 9 -8.09 2.08 2.40
N VAL A 10 -9.35 2.04 1.94
CA VAL A 10 -9.74 2.67 0.67
C VAL A 10 -9.77 4.20 0.79
N SER A 11 -10.19 4.75 1.93
CA SER A 11 -10.18 6.19 2.19
C SER A 11 -8.75 6.75 2.19
N ASP A 12 -7.83 6.12 2.92
CA ASP A 12 -6.43 6.54 3.01
C ASP A 12 -5.76 6.54 1.63
N LEU A 13 -6.06 5.54 0.78
CA LEU A 13 -5.53 5.47 -0.58
C LEU A 13 -6.13 6.53 -1.52
N LEU A 14 -7.40 6.89 -1.33
CA LEU A 14 -8.02 7.99 -2.08
C LEU A 14 -7.44 9.35 -1.68
N GLU A 15 -7.13 9.56 -0.40
CA GLU A 15 -6.47 10.77 0.10
C GLU A 15 -5.04 10.93 -0.45
N LEU A 16 -4.36 9.81 -0.70
CA LEU A 16 -3.05 9.77 -1.37
C LEU A 16 -3.12 9.95 -2.91
N ASN A 17 -4.28 10.34 -3.45
CA ASN A 17 -4.51 10.50 -4.89
C ASN A 17 -4.16 9.25 -5.73
N VAL A 18 -4.29 8.05 -5.14
CA VAL A 18 -4.07 6.79 -5.86
C VAL A 18 -5.24 6.55 -6.82
N SER A 19 -4.95 6.14 -8.05
CA SER A 19 -6.00 5.85 -9.03
C SER A 19 -6.85 4.64 -8.62
N ASP A 20 -8.14 4.67 -8.93
CA ASP A 20 -9.10 3.62 -8.55
C ASP A 20 -8.63 2.21 -8.94
N ASP A 21 -8.04 2.05 -10.13
CA ASP A 21 -7.51 0.77 -10.60
C ASP A 21 -6.38 0.23 -9.72
N LYS A 22 -5.53 1.12 -9.19
CA LYS A 22 -4.46 0.74 -8.25
C LYS A 22 -5.03 0.38 -6.89
N ILE A 23 -6.02 1.14 -6.41
CA ILE A 23 -6.72 0.85 -5.15
C ILE A 23 -7.37 -0.53 -5.21
N ILE A 24 -8.09 -0.82 -6.32
CA ILE A 24 -8.73 -2.11 -6.55
C ILE A 24 -7.69 -3.25 -6.54
N ARG A 25 -6.56 -3.10 -7.24
CA ARG A 25 -5.49 -4.12 -7.23
C ARG A 25 -4.91 -4.36 -5.83
N ILE A 26 -4.64 -3.30 -5.07
CA ILE A 26 -4.12 -3.41 -3.70
C ILE A 26 -5.11 -4.15 -2.80
N MET A 27 -6.40 -3.84 -2.90
CA MET A 27 -7.44 -4.47 -2.09
C MET A 27 -7.71 -5.92 -2.49
N MET A 28 -7.56 -6.27 -3.77
CA MET A 28 -7.66 -7.66 -4.23
C MET A 28 -6.56 -8.54 -3.63
N VAL A 29 -5.32 -8.04 -3.53
CA VAL A 29 -4.22 -8.75 -2.86
C VAL A 29 -4.51 -8.99 -1.38
N ARG A 30 -5.31 -8.11 -0.76
CA ARG A 30 -5.78 -8.22 0.63
C ARG A 30 -7.02 -9.10 0.80
N GLY A 31 -7.49 -9.74 -0.28
CA GLY A 31 -8.61 -10.69 -0.24
C GLY A 31 -10.00 -10.07 -0.43
N PHE A 32 -10.08 -8.80 -0.81
CA PHE A 32 -11.37 -8.14 -1.08
C PHE A 32 -11.76 -8.23 -2.55
N THR A 33 -13.06 -8.32 -2.83
CA THR A 33 -13.54 -8.39 -4.22
C THR A 33 -13.56 -7.00 -4.87
N THR A 34 -13.40 -6.97 -6.19
CA THR A 34 -13.50 -5.73 -6.99
C THR A 34 -14.80 -4.97 -6.74
N GLU A 35 -15.91 -5.70 -6.62
CA GLU A 35 -17.24 -5.13 -6.38
C GLU A 35 -17.36 -4.47 -5.00
N GLN A 36 -16.77 -5.07 -3.96
CA GLN A 36 -16.73 -4.48 -2.62
C GLN A 36 -15.95 -3.16 -2.62
N VAL A 37 -14.80 -3.13 -3.29
CA VAL A 37 -13.93 -1.96 -3.36
C VAL A 37 -14.58 -0.84 -4.17
N ARG A 38 -15.15 -1.16 -5.34
CA ARG A 38 -15.87 -0.18 -6.19
C ARG A 38 -17.07 0.43 -5.49
N ARG A 39 -17.82 -0.37 -4.73
CA ARG A 39 -18.94 0.13 -3.91
C ARG A 39 -18.45 1.18 -2.90
N ILE A 40 -17.34 0.92 -2.23
CA ILE A 40 -16.77 1.83 -1.22
C ILE A 40 -16.16 3.07 -1.86
N ILE A 41 -15.43 2.95 -2.97
CA ILE A 41 -14.92 4.11 -3.71
C ILE A 41 -16.07 5.01 -4.15
N LYS A 42 -17.15 4.43 -4.70
CA LYS A 42 -18.35 5.16 -5.07
C LYS A 42 -18.98 5.81 -3.85
N GLU A 43 -19.11 5.08 -2.75
CA GLU A 43 -19.68 5.59 -1.49
C GLU A 43 -18.88 6.77 -0.94
N ILE A 44 -17.55 6.67 -0.84
CA ILE A 44 -16.67 7.75 -0.36
C ILE A 44 -16.76 8.98 -1.27
N ARG A 45 -16.73 8.80 -2.61
CA ARG A 45 -16.88 9.92 -3.55
C ARG A 45 -18.27 10.55 -3.53
N THR A 46 -19.32 9.76 -3.35
CA THR A 46 -20.70 10.28 -3.24
C THR A 46 -20.98 10.91 -1.88
N LYS A 47 -20.30 10.48 -0.81
CA LYS A 47 -20.37 11.05 0.54
C LYS A 47 -19.38 12.20 0.77
N GLY A 48 -18.67 12.63 -0.27
CA GLY A 48 -17.92 13.89 -0.32
C GLY A 48 -18.79 15.16 -0.32
N ALA A 49 -20.11 15.04 -0.10
CA ALA A 49 -20.99 16.12 0.33
C ALA A 49 -21.42 15.84 1.79
N PRO A 50 -21.33 16.83 2.70
CA PRO A 50 -21.25 16.59 4.14
C PRO A 50 -22.57 16.03 4.64
N MET A 51 -22.59 14.78 5.08
CA MET A 51 -23.66 14.26 5.93
C MET A 51 -23.22 14.28 7.38
N GLU A 52 -23.82 15.25 8.08
CA GLU A 52 -24.16 15.26 9.50
C GLU A 52 -23.77 14.00 10.27
N GLN A 53 -22.81 14.20 11.18
CA GLN A 53 -22.65 13.35 12.35
C GLN A 53 -24.00 13.25 13.09
N PRO A 54 -24.39 12.07 13.61
CA PRO A 54 -25.58 11.96 14.42
C PRO A 54 -25.41 12.79 15.70
N LYS A 55 -26.33 13.74 15.87
CA LYS A 55 -26.47 14.65 17.01
C LYS A 55 -26.43 13.88 18.33
N GLU A 56 -25.30 13.96 19.03
CA GLU A 56 -25.27 13.66 20.46
C GLU A 56 -25.80 14.87 21.23
N LYS A 57 -26.78 14.58 22.08
CA LYS A 57 -27.71 15.54 22.67
C LYS A 57 -26.98 16.51 23.60
N SER A 58 -27.17 17.79 23.32
CA SER A 58 -26.92 18.89 24.22
C SER A 58 -27.70 18.69 25.53
N ARG A 59 -27.03 18.88 26.67
CA ARG A 59 -27.63 19.57 27.82
C ARG A 59 -26.67 20.64 28.33
N PRO A 60 -27.17 21.89 28.52
CA PRO A 60 -26.39 22.99 29.06
C PRO A 60 -26.40 22.95 30.59
N VAL A 61 -25.61 23.80 31.25
CA VAL A 61 -26.06 24.72 32.30
C VAL A 61 -24.85 25.41 32.97
N ALA A 62 -24.86 26.73 32.82
CA ALA A 62 -24.54 27.79 33.77
C ALA A 62 -23.12 27.93 34.36
N GLU A 63 -22.53 29.07 34.02
CA GLU A 63 -21.87 29.95 34.98
C GLU A 63 -22.67 30.05 36.28
N HIS A 64 -22.02 29.79 37.42
CA HIS A 64 -22.39 30.40 38.68
C HIS A 64 -21.15 30.64 39.53
N VAL A 65 -21.14 31.86 40.05
CA VAL A 65 -20.15 32.51 40.92
C VAL A 65 -20.15 31.88 42.33
N VAL A 66 -19.14 32.25 43.11
CA VAL A 66 -18.97 32.14 44.58
C VAL A 66 -18.69 30.69 45.08
N THR A 67 -17.74 30.39 45.97
CA THR A 67 -17.30 31.03 47.21
C THR A 67 -16.08 30.25 47.72
N THR A 68 -15.06 30.93 48.27
CA THR A 68 -14.16 30.32 49.28
C THR A 68 -15.00 29.87 50.50
N PRO A 69 -14.62 28.84 51.28
CA PRO A 69 -13.66 29.09 52.35
C PRO A 69 -12.78 27.90 52.76
N SER A 70 -11.77 28.25 53.56
CA SER A 70 -11.35 27.51 54.76
C SER A 70 -9.98 26.86 54.71
N LYS A 71 -9.05 27.57 55.36
CA LYS A 71 -7.85 27.05 56.01
C LYS A 71 -8.17 25.81 56.85
N ARG A 72 -7.32 24.80 56.70
CA ARG A 72 -6.87 23.73 57.63
C ARG A 72 -6.48 22.60 56.68
N PHE A 73 -5.21 22.31 56.46
CA PHE A 73 -4.32 21.70 57.44
C PHE A 73 -2.91 22.30 57.37
N GLY A 74 -2.46 22.83 58.50
CA GLY A 74 -1.04 22.87 58.80
C GLY A 74 -0.60 21.48 59.21
N GLY A 75 0.59 21.10 58.77
CA GLY A 75 1.28 19.90 59.23
C GLY A 75 1.39 18.83 58.16
N LEU A 76 2.50 18.88 57.41
CA LEU A 76 3.34 17.73 57.03
C LEU A 76 4.45 18.17 56.04
N ALA A 77 5.16 19.27 56.35
CA ALA A 77 6.32 19.73 55.58
C ALA A 77 7.66 19.08 56.03
N LYS A 78 7.59 17.94 56.72
CA LYS A 78 8.77 17.18 57.13
C LYS A 78 8.40 15.72 57.05
N ILE A 79 8.88 15.03 56.02
CA ILE A 79 9.12 13.59 55.87
C ILE A 79 9.05 13.34 54.34
N PHE A 80 10.19 12.96 53.75
CA PHE A 80 10.50 12.75 52.32
C PHE A 80 11.06 13.95 51.53
N GLY A 81 12.23 13.69 50.93
CA GLY A 81 13.14 14.65 50.35
C GLY A 81 12.63 15.33 49.08
N ARG A 82 13.36 16.38 48.68
CA ARG A 82 13.25 17.13 47.42
C ARG A 82 12.52 16.34 46.33
N SER A 83 11.23 16.61 46.15
CA SER A 83 10.57 16.38 44.88
C SER A 83 10.99 17.52 43.95
N PRO A 84 11.34 17.25 42.68
CA PRO A 84 11.48 18.32 41.70
C PRO A 84 10.18 19.11 41.67
N THR A 85 10.27 20.44 41.66
CA THR A 85 9.11 21.30 41.42
C THR A 85 8.52 20.93 40.05
N ASP A 86 7.20 21.03 39.88
CA ASP A 86 6.53 20.68 38.61
C ASP A 86 7.22 21.35 37.39
N ASP A 87 7.79 22.54 37.57
CA ASP A 87 8.58 23.27 36.58
C ASP A 87 9.87 22.54 36.11
N GLU A 88 10.51 21.77 36.99
CA GLU A 88 11.74 21.01 36.70
C GLU A 88 11.41 19.74 35.89
N ILE A 89 10.25 19.12 36.16
CA ILE A 89 9.71 17.98 35.41
C ILE A 89 9.31 18.43 34.00
N ILE A 90 8.64 19.58 33.88
CA ILE A 90 8.22 20.15 32.59
C ILE A 90 9.45 20.52 31.74
N ALA A 91 10.50 21.08 32.36
CA ALA A 91 11.74 21.42 31.65
C ALA A 91 12.48 20.18 31.13
N GLU A 92 12.54 19.10 31.91
CA GLU A 92 13.15 17.84 31.50
C GLU A 92 12.37 17.16 30.36
N GLU A 93 11.05 17.19 30.42
CA GLU A 93 10.18 16.63 29.38
C GLU A 93 10.25 17.44 28.07
N ALA A 94 10.31 18.76 28.15
CA ALA A 94 10.54 19.64 27.00
C ALA A 94 11.89 19.36 26.33
N ALA A 95 12.97 19.15 27.10
CA ALA A 95 14.28 18.81 26.54
C ALA A 95 14.27 17.45 25.81
N LYS A 96 13.56 16.45 26.35
CA LYS A 96 13.38 15.14 25.70
C LYS A 96 12.60 15.25 24.39
N LEU A 97 11.56 16.08 24.34
CA LEU A 97 10.79 16.33 23.12
C LEU A 97 11.63 17.01 22.03
N VAL A 98 12.48 17.96 22.39
CA VAL A 98 13.39 18.64 21.45
C VAL A 98 14.40 17.65 20.85
N GLU A 99 15.01 16.78 21.65
CA GLU A 99 15.91 15.74 21.13
C GLU A 99 15.17 14.72 20.25
N HIS A 100 13.95 14.33 20.61
CA HIS A 100 13.13 13.45 19.78
C HIS A 100 12.78 14.07 18.42
N GLU A 101 12.42 15.37 18.39
CA GLU A 101 12.18 16.09 17.15
C GLU A 101 13.44 16.18 16.28
N ARG A 102 14.62 16.34 16.90
CA ARG A 102 15.91 16.33 16.20
C ARG A 102 16.18 14.97 15.54
N LEU A 103 15.94 13.87 16.26
CA LEU A 103 16.12 12.51 15.74
C LEU A 103 15.14 12.20 14.60
N LEU A 104 13.88 12.64 14.71
CA LEU A 104 12.90 12.49 13.64
C LEU A 104 13.34 13.21 12.36
N LYS A 105 13.82 14.45 12.48
CA LYS A 105 14.33 15.21 11.32
C LYS A 105 15.53 14.53 10.66
N GLU A 106 16.44 13.95 11.45
CA GLU A 106 17.58 13.19 10.93
C GLU A 106 17.11 11.91 10.19
N GLU A 107 16.13 11.20 10.74
CA GLU A 107 15.54 10.02 10.10
C GLU A 107 14.78 10.36 8.82
N GLU A 108 14.02 11.45 8.80
CA GLU A 108 13.34 11.95 7.60
C GLU A 108 14.32 12.23 6.46
N VAL A 109 15.45 12.89 6.76
CA VAL A 109 16.51 13.14 5.77
C VAL A 109 17.11 11.83 5.25
N ARG A 110 17.38 10.88 6.15
CA ARG A 110 17.93 9.57 5.79
C ARG A 110 16.96 8.79 4.88
N VAL A 111 15.68 8.76 5.23
CA VAL A 111 14.64 8.08 4.46
C VAL A 111 14.46 8.76 3.11
N HIS A 112 14.46 10.10 3.06
CA HIS A 112 14.35 10.83 1.80
C HIS A 112 15.50 10.49 0.84
N ALA A 113 16.73 10.42 1.35
CA ALA A 113 17.89 10.01 0.55
C ALA A 113 17.77 8.55 0.03
N GLN A 114 17.27 7.62 0.84
CA GLN A 114 17.04 6.24 0.40
C GLN A 114 15.96 6.15 -0.68
N VAL A 115 14.87 6.91 -0.53
CA VAL A 115 13.80 6.95 -1.53
C VAL A 115 14.32 7.51 -2.86
N GLN A 116 15.10 8.59 -2.84
CA GLN A 116 15.72 9.14 -4.05
C GLN A 116 16.62 8.11 -4.75
N ALA A 117 17.49 7.42 -4.01
CA ALA A 117 18.37 6.38 -4.56
C ALA A 117 17.57 5.21 -5.17
N LEU A 118 16.45 4.81 -4.57
CA LEU A 118 15.57 3.77 -5.11
C LEU A 118 14.86 4.22 -6.39
N VAL A 119 14.45 5.49 -6.47
CA VAL A 119 13.83 6.07 -7.67
C VAL A 119 14.84 6.08 -8.82
N GLU A 120 16.06 6.57 -8.60
CA GLU A 120 17.11 6.56 -9.62
C GLU A 120 17.43 5.14 -10.11
N LYS A 121 17.54 4.18 -9.18
CA LYS A 121 17.76 2.78 -9.53
C LYS A 121 16.61 2.18 -10.33
N ALA A 122 15.36 2.53 -9.99
CA ALA A 122 14.19 2.08 -10.72
C ALA A 122 14.16 2.66 -12.15
N GLU A 123 14.56 3.93 -12.31
CA GLU A 123 14.68 4.58 -13.62
C GLU A 123 15.76 3.94 -14.48
N GLN A 124 16.94 3.65 -13.90
CA GLN A 124 18.02 2.94 -14.59
C GLN A 124 17.56 1.56 -15.07
N LEU A 125 16.92 0.77 -14.20
CA LEU A 125 16.38 -0.54 -14.57
C LEU A 125 15.29 -0.45 -15.65
N ASN A 126 14.49 0.62 -15.64
CA ASN A 126 13.46 0.83 -16.66
C ASN A 126 14.08 1.26 -18.00
N ALA A 127 15.11 2.12 -17.97
CA ALA A 127 15.87 2.50 -19.15
C ALA A 127 16.61 1.29 -19.74
N GLU A 128 17.18 0.43 -18.90
CA GLU A 128 17.84 -0.81 -19.31
C GLU A 128 16.83 -1.80 -19.92
N LYS A 129 15.64 -1.97 -19.32
CA LYS A 129 14.55 -2.77 -19.92
C LYS A 129 14.06 -2.23 -21.26
N LYS A 130 14.08 -0.91 -21.47
CA LYS A 130 13.74 -0.29 -22.76
C LYS A 130 14.87 -0.42 -23.80
N ARG A 131 16.12 -0.52 -23.35
CA ARG A 131 17.32 -0.68 -24.18
C ARG A 131 17.67 -2.12 -24.50
N GLN A 132 17.13 -3.08 -23.75
CA GLN A 132 17.10 -4.45 -24.24
C GLN A 132 16.34 -4.40 -25.56
N PRO A 133 16.99 -4.76 -26.70
CA PRO A 133 16.22 -5.04 -27.89
C PRO A 133 15.18 -6.05 -27.43
N LYS A 134 13.88 -5.80 -27.71
CA LYS A 134 12.90 -6.89 -27.72
C LYS A 134 13.61 -7.96 -28.53
N SER A 135 14.10 -9.02 -27.89
CA SER A 135 14.90 -10.01 -28.57
C SER A 135 13.94 -10.64 -29.56
N GLY A 136 13.94 -10.08 -30.78
CA GLY A 136 13.44 -10.71 -31.96
C GLY A 136 14.05 -12.09 -31.89
N ILE A 137 13.16 -13.05 -31.77
CA ILE A 137 13.50 -14.45 -31.69
C ILE A 137 14.52 -14.71 -32.79
N PRO A 138 15.65 -15.41 -32.51
CA PRO A 138 16.64 -15.69 -33.55
C PRO A 138 15.92 -16.30 -34.75
N GLU A 139 16.13 -15.77 -35.96
CA GLU A 139 15.50 -16.28 -37.19
C GLU A 139 15.68 -17.79 -37.31
N ASP A 140 16.84 -18.30 -36.88
CA ASP A 140 17.17 -19.71 -36.74
C ASP A 140 16.11 -20.55 -36.01
N VAL A 141 15.48 -20.00 -34.95
CA VAL A 141 14.44 -20.72 -34.19
C VAL A 141 13.14 -20.80 -35.00
N LYS A 142 12.83 -19.76 -35.79
CA LYS A 142 11.65 -19.76 -36.66
C LYS A 142 11.83 -20.76 -37.79
N ASP A 143 13.03 -20.85 -38.37
CA ASP A 143 13.36 -21.81 -39.41
C ASP A 143 13.28 -23.25 -38.92
N VAL A 144 13.80 -23.52 -37.71
CA VAL A 144 13.67 -24.83 -37.07
C VAL A 144 12.20 -25.18 -36.80
N LEU A 145 11.38 -24.23 -36.36
CA LEU A 145 9.96 -24.48 -36.12
C LEU A 145 9.20 -24.77 -37.41
N GLN A 146 9.48 -24.05 -38.49
CA GLN A 146 8.90 -24.33 -39.80
C GLN A 146 9.30 -25.73 -40.28
N MET A 147 10.57 -26.10 -40.14
CA MET A 147 11.04 -27.44 -40.52
C MET A 147 10.35 -28.54 -39.72
N VAL A 148 10.08 -28.33 -38.42
CA VAL A 148 9.34 -29.28 -37.61
C VAL A 148 7.88 -29.40 -38.09
N ASP A 149 7.23 -28.29 -38.41
CA ASP A 149 5.86 -28.30 -38.93
C ASP A 149 5.75 -29.05 -40.27
N ASP A 150 6.67 -28.79 -41.20
CA ASP A 150 6.75 -29.48 -42.50
C ASP A 150 7.01 -31.01 -42.34
N LEU A 151 7.73 -31.41 -41.30
CA LEU A 151 7.98 -32.82 -41.00
C LEU A 151 6.75 -33.49 -40.37
N LEU A 152 6.02 -32.77 -39.50
CA LEU A 152 4.78 -33.26 -38.89
C LEU A 152 3.66 -33.43 -39.92
N GLU A 153 3.59 -32.57 -40.94
CA GLU A 153 2.61 -32.68 -42.03
C GLU A 153 2.81 -33.96 -42.87
N LYS A 154 4.05 -34.43 -42.97
CA LYS A 154 4.40 -35.65 -43.74
C LYS A 154 4.22 -36.94 -42.96
N LEU A 155 3.85 -36.87 -41.68
CA LEU A 155 3.61 -38.07 -40.87
C LEU A 155 2.28 -38.73 -41.28
N PRO A 156 2.18 -40.06 -41.21
CA PRO A 156 0.91 -40.75 -41.38
C PRO A 156 -0.09 -40.29 -40.31
N GLU A 157 -1.38 -40.28 -40.66
CA GLU A 157 -2.46 -39.77 -39.79
C GLU A 157 -2.48 -40.43 -38.39
N GLU A 158 -2.08 -41.70 -38.32
CA GLU A 158 -1.98 -42.47 -37.08
C GLU A 158 -0.94 -41.88 -36.12
N GLU A 159 0.21 -41.45 -36.65
CA GLU A 159 1.30 -40.85 -35.87
C GLU A 159 0.98 -39.40 -35.50
N ILE A 160 0.30 -38.65 -36.38
CA ILE A 160 -0.24 -37.31 -36.05
C ILE A 160 -1.23 -37.42 -34.89
N ARG A 161 -2.11 -38.42 -34.92
CA ARG A 161 -3.10 -38.63 -33.85
C ARG A 161 -2.43 -39.04 -32.54
N ARG A 162 -1.39 -39.87 -32.57
CA ARG A 162 -0.59 -40.22 -31.38
C ARG A 162 0.15 -39.01 -30.83
N PHE A 163 0.78 -38.21 -31.70
CA PHE A 163 1.50 -37.02 -31.30
C PHE A 163 0.56 -35.97 -30.68
N SER A 164 -0.60 -35.70 -31.27
CA SER A 164 -1.57 -34.71 -30.76
C SER A 164 -2.15 -35.08 -29.39
N GLN A 165 -2.16 -36.36 -29.03
CA GLN A 165 -2.56 -36.86 -27.71
C GLN A 165 -1.40 -36.90 -26.69
N SER A 166 -0.17 -36.65 -27.14
CA SER A 166 1.03 -36.70 -26.30
C SER A 166 1.22 -35.41 -25.50
N PRO A 167 1.82 -35.46 -24.30
CA PRO A 167 2.21 -34.26 -23.54
C PRO A 167 3.17 -33.32 -24.30
N GLN A 168 3.89 -33.85 -25.28
CA GLN A 168 4.82 -33.12 -26.12
C GLN A 168 4.10 -32.15 -27.07
N PHE A 169 2.87 -32.46 -27.47
CA PHE A 169 2.07 -31.57 -28.31
C PHE A 169 1.67 -30.28 -27.59
N GLU A 170 1.38 -30.32 -26.30
CA GLU A 170 1.10 -29.11 -25.53
C GLU A 170 2.32 -28.17 -25.47
N LYS A 171 3.53 -28.75 -25.38
CA LYS A 171 4.77 -27.98 -25.46
C LYS A 171 4.95 -27.38 -26.85
N TYR A 172 4.74 -28.16 -27.91
CA TYR A 172 4.77 -27.70 -29.30
C TYR A 172 3.79 -26.54 -29.53
N LYS A 173 2.55 -26.68 -29.08
CA LYS A 173 1.50 -25.67 -29.19
C LYS A 173 1.83 -24.38 -28.44
N ALA A 174 2.39 -24.49 -27.23
CA ALA A 174 2.82 -23.33 -26.45
C ALA A 174 3.96 -22.56 -27.15
N VAL A 175 4.89 -23.30 -27.76
CA VAL A 175 5.99 -22.75 -28.57
C VAL A 175 5.40 -22.10 -29.83
N MET A 176 4.64 -22.81 -30.66
CA MET A 176 4.03 -22.27 -31.89
C MET A 176 3.19 -21.00 -31.63
N LYS A 177 2.37 -20.98 -30.58
CA LYS A 177 1.59 -19.79 -30.20
C LYS A 177 2.45 -18.57 -29.87
N LYS A 178 3.65 -18.79 -29.33
CA LYS A 178 4.56 -17.72 -28.95
C LYS A 178 5.40 -17.20 -30.12
N TYR A 179 5.63 -18.04 -31.15
CA TYR A 179 6.59 -17.76 -32.22
C TYR A 179 5.96 -17.55 -33.61
N VAL A 180 4.72 -18.01 -33.83
CA VAL A 180 4.02 -17.93 -35.13
C VAL A 180 2.74 -17.08 -35.08
N GLY A 181 2.20 -16.80 -33.88
CA GLY A 181 1.02 -15.94 -33.67
C GLY A 181 1.37 -14.49 -33.34
#